data_AF-A0A2N8ZHA1-F1
#
_entry.id   AF-A0A2N8ZHA1-F1
#
_cell.length_a   1.000
_cell.length_b   1.000
_cell.length_c   1.000
_cell.angle_alpha   90.00
_cell.angle_beta   90.00
_cell.angle_gamma   90.00
#
_symmetry.space_group_name_H-M   'P 1'
#
loop_
_entity.id
_entity.type
_entity.pdbx_description
1 polymer ?
#
loop_
_entity_poly.entity_id
_entity_poly.type
_entity_poly.pdbx_seq_one_letter_code
_entity_poly.pdbx_strand_id
1 'polypeptide(L)'
;MIVSHNELVASVNKAFLGMRRCCGEADVIATMVADLQMVGLHGVRHFNNASRFIGLEEDYPVDIKLATSKGVTVQVDLHKSSLACHLPVIMDYAVEKMVGHKTLKVELTNCHNRWLAYSELVKLAAKGIACTAKWSNGTSPNRILYILNRGCVSPELFYSELNDVAEESLHDMTIELSVHDFDIALLSQQYPVHITSEELSQSQENAWQKGIEVEDAEWAALKETATAILVENSEQSKMGAGELV
;
A
#
# COMPACT_ATOMS: atom_id res chain seq x y z
N MET A 1 -6.86 20.91 3.41
CA MET A 1 -8.03 21.09 2.52
C MET A 1 -8.92 19.85 2.50
N ILE A 2 -10.14 19.97 1.97
CA ILE A 2 -11.09 18.86 1.78
C ILE A 2 -11.23 18.57 0.28
N VAL A 3 -11.14 17.29 -0.11
CA VAL A 3 -11.31 16.83 -1.50
C VAL A 3 -12.32 15.69 -1.56
N SER A 4 -12.97 15.50 -2.71
CA SER A 4 -13.81 14.33 -2.92
C SER A 4 -12.97 13.08 -3.22
N HIS A 5 -13.56 11.91 -2.97
CA HIS A 5 -12.95 10.62 -3.33
C HIS A 5 -12.57 10.55 -4.82
N ASN A 6 -13.48 10.99 -5.71
CA ASN A 6 -13.25 10.99 -7.15
C ASN A 6 -12.10 11.93 -7.55
N GLU A 7 -11.99 13.10 -6.93
CA GLU A 7 -10.87 14.01 -7.20
C GLU A 7 -9.53 13.44 -6.75
N LEU A 8 -9.51 12.78 -5.58
CA LEU A 8 -8.32 12.14 -5.05
C LEU A 8 -7.89 10.99 -5.98
N VAL A 9 -8.79 10.04 -6.27
CA VAL A 9 -8.52 8.91 -7.16
C VAL A 9 -8.06 9.38 -8.52
N ALA A 10 -8.74 10.35 -9.14
CA ALA A 10 -8.36 10.87 -10.45
C ALA A 10 -6.98 11.57 -10.43
N SER A 11 -6.62 12.25 -9.34
CA SER A 11 -5.33 12.93 -9.22
C SER A 11 -4.19 11.93 -9.02
N VAL A 12 -4.38 10.90 -8.18
CA VAL A 12 -3.39 9.84 -7.96
C VAL A 12 -3.20 8.99 -9.21
N ASN A 13 -4.30 8.60 -9.87
CA ASN A 13 -4.25 7.83 -11.11
C ASN A 13 -3.42 8.55 -12.18
N LYS A 14 -3.70 9.85 -12.40
CA LYS A 14 -2.92 10.68 -13.31
C LYS A 14 -1.46 10.69 -12.90
N ALA A 15 -1.15 11.05 -11.65
CA ALA A 15 0.22 11.11 -11.15
C ALA A 15 0.99 9.79 -11.38
N PHE A 16 0.36 8.64 -11.10
CA PHE A 16 0.99 7.32 -11.30
C PHE A 16 1.24 7.01 -12.78
N LEU A 17 0.26 7.24 -13.66
CA LEU A 17 0.45 7.05 -15.11
C LEU A 17 1.61 7.88 -15.66
N GLY A 18 1.86 9.05 -15.07
CA GLY A 18 2.99 9.91 -15.40
C GLY A 18 4.35 9.33 -15.13
N MET A 19 4.44 8.37 -14.21
CA MET A 19 5.69 7.69 -13.86
C MET A 19 6.10 6.66 -14.92
N ARG A 20 5.21 6.36 -15.89
CA ARG A 20 5.46 5.46 -17.04
C ARG A 20 5.99 4.08 -16.64
N ARG A 21 5.52 3.55 -15.52
CA ARG A 21 5.83 2.18 -15.08
C ARG A 21 5.20 1.15 -16.01
N CYS A 22 5.89 0.04 -16.21
CA CYS A 22 5.32 -1.13 -16.88
C CYS A 22 4.57 -2.06 -15.92
N CYS A 23 4.77 -1.87 -14.61
CA CYS A 23 4.11 -2.61 -13.53
C CYS A 23 3.16 -1.72 -12.71
N GLY A 24 2.17 -2.35 -12.07
CA GLY A 24 1.15 -1.67 -11.26
C GLY A 24 -0.04 -1.15 -12.07
N GLU A 25 -1.22 -1.29 -11.49
CA GLU A 25 -2.48 -0.81 -12.07
C GLU A 25 -2.85 0.54 -11.44
N ALA A 26 -2.92 1.59 -12.27
CA ALA A 26 -3.04 2.97 -11.79
C ALA A 26 -4.34 3.23 -11.00
N ASP A 27 -5.43 2.56 -11.37
CA ASP A 27 -6.70 2.58 -10.66
C ASP A 27 -6.60 1.85 -9.31
N VAL A 28 -6.00 0.66 -9.28
CA VAL A 28 -5.76 -0.09 -8.03
C VAL A 28 -4.92 0.72 -7.05
N ILE A 29 -3.82 1.33 -7.52
CA ILE A 29 -2.94 2.16 -6.70
C ILE A 29 -3.68 3.42 -6.22
N ALA A 30 -4.48 4.05 -7.09
CA ALA A 30 -5.28 5.20 -6.69
C ALA A 30 -6.29 4.85 -5.59
N THR A 31 -6.91 3.66 -5.66
CA THR A 31 -7.76 3.13 -4.59
C THR A 31 -6.97 2.85 -3.32
N MET A 32 -5.78 2.22 -3.39
CA MET A 32 -4.91 2.02 -2.22
C MET A 32 -4.61 3.33 -1.48
N VAL A 33 -4.29 4.38 -2.23
CA VAL A 33 -3.99 5.71 -1.69
C VAL A 33 -5.24 6.35 -1.08
N ALA A 34 -6.37 6.29 -1.78
CA ALA A 34 -7.62 6.87 -1.30
C ALA A 34 -8.11 6.17 -0.03
N ASP A 35 -8.15 4.84 -0.02
CA ASP A 35 -8.59 4.06 1.14
C ASP A 35 -7.73 4.37 2.37
N LEU A 36 -6.41 4.40 2.20
CA LEU A 36 -5.46 4.70 3.26
C LEU A 36 -5.61 6.15 3.77
N GLN A 37 -5.89 7.11 2.88
CA GLN A 37 -6.18 8.49 3.28
C GLN A 37 -7.49 8.60 4.05
N MET A 38 -8.53 7.90 3.62
CA MET A 38 -9.87 7.95 4.22
C MET A 38 -9.90 7.41 5.64
N VAL A 39 -9.06 6.41 5.96
CA VAL A 39 -8.94 5.87 7.32
C VAL A 39 -8.00 6.70 8.20
N GLY A 40 -7.47 7.82 7.70
CA GLY A 40 -6.61 8.74 8.46
C GLY A 40 -5.13 8.32 8.52
N LEU A 41 -4.68 7.41 7.65
CA LEU A 41 -3.31 6.90 7.62
C LEU A 41 -2.46 7.53 6.51
N HIS A 42 -2.78 8.77 6.14
CA HIS A 42 -1.95 9.63 5.27
C HIS A 42 -1.57 9.02 3.92
N GLY A 43 -2.52 8.38 3.22
CA GLY A 43 -2.28 7.77 1.91
C GLY A 43 -1.61 8.69 0.89
N VAL A 44 -2.01 9.96 0.81
CA VAL A 44 -1.42 10.93 -0.14
C VAL A 44 0.06 11.17 0.15
N ARG A 45 0.42 11.33 1.42
CA ARG A 45 1.83 11.50 1.83
C ARG A 45 2.65 10.26 1.49
N HIS A 46 2.13 9.07 1.74
CA HIS A 46 2.82 7.83 1.38
C HIS A 46 3.05 7.73 -0.12
N PHE A 47 2.07 8.12 -0.94
CA PHE A 47 2.20 8.16 -2.39
C PHE A 47 3.18 9.23 -2.88
N ASN A 48 3.14 10.46 -2.34
CA ASN A 48 4.10 11.51 -2.68
C ASN A 48 5.54 11.15 -2.32
N ASN A 49 5.74 10.41 -1.23
CA ASN A 49 7.05 9.88 -0.89
C ASN A 49 7.46 8.75 -1.85
N ALA A 50 6.52 7.92 -2.28
CA ALA A 50 6.73 6.86 -3.26
C ALA A 50 7.12 7.41 -4.64
N SER A 51 6.39 8.41 -5.11
CA SER A 51 6.49 8.95 -6.47
C SER A 51 7.88 9.45 -6.83
N ARG A 52 8.65 9.92 -5.83
CA ARG A 52 10.05 10.34 -5.98
C ARG A 52 10.99 9.22 -6.40
N PHE A 53 10.63 7.97 -6.12
CA PHE A 53 11.45 6.79 -6.39
C PHE A 53 10.84 5.93 -7.50
N ILE A 54 9.51 5.79 -7.53
CA ILE A 54 8.82 4.92 -8.51
C ILE A 54 9.24 5.23 -9.94
N GLY A 55 9.27 6.51 -10.35
CA GLY A 55 9.66 6.88 -11.72
C GLY A 55 11.15 6.64 -12.06
N LEU A 56 11.98 6.30 -11.06
CA LEU A 56 13.42 6.03 -11.21
C LEU A 56 13.76 4.53 -11.07
N GLU A 57 12.80 3.72 -10.61
CA GLU A 57 12.99 2.28 -10.45
C GLU A 57 13.15 1.60 -11.82
N GLU A 58 13.94 0.53 -11.88
CA GLU A 58 13.95 -0.32 -13.06
C GLU A 58 12.64 -1.13 -13.13
N ASP A 59 12.10 -1.32 -14.34
CA ASP A 59 10.97 -2.24 -14.56
C ASP A 59 11.49 -3.68 -14.54
N TYR A 60 11.84 -4.17 -13.35
CA TYR A 60 12.40 -5.49 -13.13
C TYR A 60 11.33 -6.45 -12.56
N PRO A 61 11.17 -7.68 -13.11
CA PRO A 61 10.24 -8.67 -12.56
C PRO A 61 10.59 -9.06 -11.13
N VAL A 62 9.58 -9.32 -10.30
CA VAL A 62 9.81 -9.84 -8.94
C VAL A 62 10.25 -11.30 -8.97
N ASP A 63 11.22 -11.67 -8.12
CA ASP A 63 11.65 -13.06 -7.96
C ASP A 63 10.78 -13.77 -6.92
N ILE A 64 10.01 -14.78 -7.33
CA ILE A 64 9.11 -15.53 -6.44
C ILE A 64 9.60 -16.97 -6.25
N LYS A 65 9.71 -17.42 -5.00
CA LYS A 65 10.07 -18.80 -4.62
C LYS A 65 9.07 -19.37 -3.63
N LEU A 66 8.66 -20.62 -3.82
CA LEU A 66 7.80 -21.35 -2.90
C LEU A 66 8.65 -22.29 -2.04
N ALA A 67 8.64 -22.08 -0.72
CA ALA A 67 9.26 -22.97 0.25
C ALA A 67 8.18 -23.72 1.03
N THR A 68 8.32 -25.06 1.15
CA THR A 68 7.32 -25.93 1.82
C THR A 68 7.88 -26.75 2.98
N SER A 69 9.19 -26.64 3.26
CA SER A 69 9.89 -27.50 4.22
C SER A 69 9.53 -27.24 5.69
N LYS A 70 9.01 -26.05 6.03
CA LYS A 70 8.63 -25.65 7.40
C LYS A 70 7.24 -24.99 7.45
N GLY A 71 6.35 -25.42 6.56
CA GLY A 71 5.11 -24.70 6.24
C GLY A 71 5.21 -24.05 4.86
N VAL A 72 4.09 -23.52 4.36
CA VAL A 72 4.03 -22.89 3.04
C VAL A 72 4.42 -21.42 3.17
N THR A 73 5.55 -21.07 2.55
CA THR A 73 6.07 -19.71 2.49
C THR A 73 6.31 -19.31 1.05
N VAL A 74 5.74 -18.18 0.66
CA VAL A 74 6.05 -17.49 -0.60
C VAL A 74 7.10 -16.44 -0.30
N GLN A 75 8.30 -16.62 -0.83
CA GLN A 75 9.41 -15.66 -0.70
C GLN A 75 9.48 -14.83 -1.97
N VAL A 76 9.49 -13.50 -1.81
CA VAL A 76 9.47 -12.55 -2.92
C VAL A 76 10.53 -11.49 -2.72
N ASP A 77 11.46 -11.37 -3.67
CA ASP A 77 12.36 -10.22 -3.76
C ASP A 77 11.78 -9.18 -4.71
N LEU A 78 11.58 -7.96 -4.21
CA LEU A 78 11.03 -6.84 -4.99
C LEU A 78 12.13 -6.00 -5.66
N HIS A 79 13.41 -6.30 -5.42
CA HIS A 79 14.54 -5.61 -6.04
C HIS A 79 14.49 -4.08 -5.88
N LYS A 80 14.09 -3.62 -4.69
CA LYS A 80 13.90 -2.20 -4.31
C LYS A 80 12.72 -1.52 -5.01
N SER A 81 11.74 -2.29 -5.48
CA SER A 81 10.53 -1.74 -6.09
C SER A 81 9.46 -1.39 -5.06
N SER A 82 8.55 -0.49 -5.44
CA SER A 82 7.38 -0.17 -4.62
C SER A 82 6.46 -1.38 -4.47
N LEU A 83 6.07 -1.67 -3.23
CA LEU A 83 5.14 -2.76 -2.93
C LEU A 83 3.79 -2.58 -3.65
N ALA A 84 3.34 -1.35 -3.83
CA ALA A 84 2.05 -1.03 -4.44
C ALA A 84 1.91 -1.57 -5.87
N CYS A 85 3.01 -1.64 -6.63
CA CYS A 85 2.98 -2.09 -8.02
C CYS A 85 2.84 -3.61 -8.17
N HIS A 86 3.17 -4.37 -7.12
CA HIS A 86 3.31 -5.83 -7.21
C HIS A 86 2.40 -6.60 -6.25
N LEU A 87 1.98 -5.98 -5.15
CA LEU A 87 1.26 -6.67 -4.08
C LEU A 87 -0.03 -7.38 -4.54
N PRO A 88 -0.91 -6.80 -5.39
CA PRO A 88 -2.13 -7.49 -5.81
C PRO A 88 -1.83 -8.85 -6.45
N VAL A 89 -0.88 -8.89 -7.40
CA VAL A 89 -0.47 -10.13 -8.08
C VAL A 89 0.20 -11.11 -7.12
N ILE A 90 1.03 -10.61 -6.20
CA ILE A 90 1.67 -11.45 -5.16
C ILE A 90 0.61 -12.08 -4.24
N MET A 91 -0.42 -11.32 -3.85
CA MET A 91 -1.50 -11.82 -3.00
C MET A 91 -2.37 -12.84 -3.72
N ASP A 92 -2.71 -12.63 -4.99
CA ASP A 92 -3.44 -13.61 -5.80
C ASP A 92 -2.67 -14.93 -5.91
N TYR A 93 -1.37 -14.86 -6.19
CA TYR A 93 -0.49 -16.04 -6.20
C TYR A 93 -0.44 -16.72 -4.82
N ALA A 94 -0.30 -15.94 -3.74
CA ALA A 94 -0.26 -16.45 -2.38
C ALA A 94 -1.56 -17.16 -1.99
N VAL A 95 -2.72 -16.59 -2.31
CA VAL A 95 -4.03 -17.21 -2.05
C VAL A 95 -4.17 -18.53 -2.84
N GLU A 96 -3.71 -18.58 -4.09
CA GLU A 96 -3.68 -19.82 -4.87
C GLU A 96 -2.80 -20.89 -4.19
N LYS A 97 -1.61 -20.51 -3.68
CA LYS A 97 -0.69 -21.43 -2.99
C LYS A 97 -1.16 -21.81 -1.58
N MET A 98 -2.10 -21.07 -1.02
CA MET A 98 -2.69 -21.38 0.28
C MET A 98 -3.73 -22.50 0.20
N VAL A 99 -4.23 -22.85 -0.99
CA VAL A 99 -5.24 -23.91 -1.17
C VAL A 99 -4.76 -25.23 -0.55
N GLY A 100 -5.58 -25.79 0.34
CA GLY A 100 -5.25 -27.02 1.08
C GLY A 100 -4.43 -26.79 2.36
N HIS A 101 -4.07 -25.54 2.66
CA HIS A 101 -3.33 -25.15 3.86
C HIS A 101 -4.16 -24.23 4.74
N LYS A 102 -3.93 -24.30 6.06
CA LYS A 102 -4.62 -23.43 7.03
C LYS A 102 -3.99 -22.06 7.13
N THR A 103 -2.69 -21.98 6.86
CA THR A 103 -1.88 -20.77 6.96
C THR A 103 -0.85 -20.73 5.83
N LEU A 104 -0.46 -19.53 5.43
CA LEU A 104 0.62 -19.27 4.48
C LEU A 104 1.35 -17.99 4.87
N LYS A 105 2.68 -18.01 4.77
CA LYS A 105 3.51 -16.83 5.01
C LYS A 105 3.99 -16.24 3.69
N VAL A 106 3.99 -14.92 3.57
CA VAL A 106 4.63 -14.18 2.47
C VAL A 106 5.77 -13.35 3.05
N GLU A 107 6.99 -13.61 2.60
CA GLU A 107 8.19 -12.87 2.96
C GLU A 107 8.56 -11.97 1.78
N LEU A 108 8.44 -10.66 1.97
CA LEU A 108 8.74 -9.63 0.97
C LEU A 108 10.06 -8.98 1.34
N THR A 109 11.08 -9.06 0.48
CA THR A 109 12.38 -8.43 0.71
C THR A 109 12.65 -7.28 -0.24
N ASN A 110 13.48 -6.32 0.19
CA ASN A 110 13.87 -5.16 -0.62
C ASN A 110 12.67 -4.39 -1.19
N CYS A 111 11.71 -4.02 -0.35
CA CYS A 111 10.51 -3.28 -0.73
C CYS A 111 10.36 -1.96 0.04
N HIS A 112 9.55 -1.07 -0.53
CA HIS A 112 9.15 0.17 0.12
C HIS A 112 7.66 0.48 -0.11
N ASN A 113 7.17 1.55 0.53
CA ASN A 113 5.74 1.94 0.59
C ASN A 113 4.79 0.87 1.14
N ARG A 114 5.24 0.14 2.17
CA ARG A 114 4.51 -0.98 2.81
C ARG A 114 3.10 -0.62 3.31
N TRP A 115 2.85 0.64 3.65
CA TRP A 115 1.52 1.13 4.00
C TRP A 115 0.49 1.00 2.87
N LEU A 116 0.91 1.03 1.60
CA LEU A 116 0.02 0.83 0.46
C LEU A 116 -0.50 -0.62 0.35
N ALA A 117 -0.07 -1.52 1.24
CA ALA A 117 -0.67 -2.83 1.39
C ALA A 117 -2.06 -2.82 2.05
N TYR A 118 -2.42 -1.73 2.73
CA TYR A 118 -3.61 -1.64 3.58
C TYR A 118 -4.88 -2.18 2.91
N SER A 119 -5.27 -1.62 1.76
CA SER A 119 -6.55 -1.98 1.14
C SER A 119 -6.52 -3.36 0.50
N GLU A 120 -5.37 -3.81 0.02
CA GLU A 120 -5.23 -5.16 -0.53
C GLU A 120 -5.46 -6.22 0.55
N LEU A 121 -4.95 -5.97 1.77
CA LEU A 121 -5.22 -6.83 2.93
C LEU A 121 -6.69 -6.77 3.38
N VAL A 122 -7.33 -5.59 3.34
CA VAL A 122 -8.77 -5.45 3.61
C VAL A 122 -9.62 -6.30 2.65
N LYS A 123 -9.27 -6.35 1.37
CA LYS A 123 -9.96 -7.21 0.38
C LYS A 123 -9.86 -8.69 0.71
N LEU A 124 -8.75 -9.16 1.29
CA LEU A 124 -8.58 -10.56 1.70
C LEU A 124 -9.50 -10.92 2.88
N ALA A 125 -9.62 -10.04 3.87
CA ALA A 125 -10.53 -10.25 4.99
C ALA A 125 -11.99 -10.33 4.55
N ALA A 126 -12.40 -9.49 3.59
CA ALA A 126 -13.73 -9.57 2.97
C ALA A 126 -13.99 -10.93 2.26
N LYS A 127 -12.93 -11.61 1.80
CA LYS A 127 -12.98 -12.97 1.22
C LYS A 127 -12.88 -14.08 2.29
N GLY A 128 -12.90 -13.73 3.58
CA GLY A 128 -12.83 -14.70 4.67
C GLY A 128 -11.43 -15.21 5.00
N ILE A 129 -10.37 -14.47 4.61
CA ILE A 129 -8.98 -14.79 4.93
C ILE A 129 -8.47 -13.74 5.93
N ALA A 130 -8.09 -14.17 7.15
CA ALA A 130 -7.43 -13.28 8.09
C ALA A 130 -6.00 -13.03 7.62
N CYS A 131 -5.50 -11.83 7.86
CA CYS A 131 -4.13 -11.47 7.54
C CYS A 131 -3.46 -10.67 8.66
N THR A 132 -2.18 -10.93 8.88
CA THR A 132 -1.29 -9.99 9.59
C THR A 132 -0.26 -9.44 8.62
N ALA A 133 0.23 -8.26 8.93
CA ALA A 133 1.38 -7.66 8.26
C ALA A 133 2.30 -7.04 9.31
N LYS A 134 3.61 -7.25 9.16
CA LYS A 134 4.61 -6.65 10.04
C LYS A 134 5.82 -6.21 9.26
N TRP A 135 6.35 -5.05 9.63
CA TRP A 135 7.58 -4.51 9.06
C TRP A 135 8.22 -3.52 10.04
N SER A 136 9.46 -3.16 9.72
CA SER A 136 10.20 -2.15 10.46
C SER A 136 10.61 -1.01 9.55
N ASN A 137 10.81 0.17 10.13
CA ASN A 137 11.27 1.37 9.44
C ASN A 137 12.53 1.89 10.14
N GLY A 138 13.37 2.62 9.39
CA GLY A 138 14.47 3.38 9.98
C GLY A 138 14.05 4.65 10.72
N THR A 139 12.76 4.97 10.70
CA THR A 139 12.16 6.16 11.32
C THR A 139 10.88 5.79 12.03
N SER A 140 10.51 6.53 13.08
CA SER A 140 9.27 6.31 13.82
C SER A 140 8.03 6.32 12.91
N PRO A 141 7.06 5.40 13.12
CA PRO A 141 7.16 4.26 14.05
C PRO A 141 8.14 3.20 13.54
N ASN A 142 9.01 2.72 14.43
CA ASN A 142 10.11 1.81 14.08
C ASN A 142 9.61 0.41 13.73
N ARG A 143 8.58 -0.08 14.41
CA ARG A 143 7.94 -1.37 14.16
C ARG A 143 6.44 -1.20 14.04
N ILE A 144 5.88 -1.83 13.02
CA ILE A 144 4.44 -1.82 12.76
C ILE A 144 3.94 -3.26 12.75
N LEU A 145 2.79 -3.47 13.36
CA LEU A 145 2.01 -4.68 13.29
C LEU A 145 0.58 -4.32 12.92
N TYR A 146 0.10 -4.95 11.86
CA TYR A 146 -1.24 -4.89 11.32
C TYR A 146 -1.88 -6.24 11.55
N ILE A 147 -3.08 -6.27 12.13
CA ILE A 147 -3.85 -7.50 12.33
C ILE A 147 -5.26 -7.26 11.79
N LEU A 148 -5.70 -8.11 10.87
CA LEU A 148 -7.05 -8.07 10.33
C LEU A 148 -7.65 -9.48 10.32
N ASN A 149 -8.68 -9.68 11.12
CA ASN A 149 -9.40 -10.94 11.19
C ASN A 149 -10.45 -11.07 10.08
N ARG A 150 -10.96 -12.29 9.88
CA ARG A 150 -11.86 -12.59 8.76
C ARG A 150 -13.13 -11.76 8.86
N GLY A 151 -13.57 -11.20 7.75
CA GLY A 151 -14.79 -10.39 7.66
C GLY A 151 -14.71 -9.00 8.31
N CYS A 152 -13.60 -8.66 8.98
CA CYS A 152 -13.39 -7.30 9.48
C CYS A 152 -13.14 -6.34 8.31
N VAL A 153 -13.66 -5.12 8.42
CA VAL A 153 -13.54 -4.05 7.40
C VAL A 153 -12.47 -3.02 7.74
N SER A 154 -11.85 -3.13 8.92
CA SER A 154 -10.74 -2.31 9.37
C SER A 154 -9.84 -3.12 10.30
N PRO A 155 -8.51 -2.89 10.27
CA PRO A 155 -7.54 -3.65 11.06
C PRO A 155 -7.36 -3.08 12.47
N GLU A 156 -6.74 -3.86 13.34
CA GLU A 156 -6.05 -3.37 14.52
C GLU A 156 -4.60 -3.05 14.17
N LEU A 157 -4.14 -1.83 14.48
CA LEU A 157 -2.78 -1.37 14.19
C LEU A 157 -2.01 -1.14 15.47
N PHE A 158 -0.76 -1.58 15.47
CA PHE A 158 0.09 -1.57 16.64
C PHE A 158 1.47 -1.04 16.27
N TYR A 159 2.01 -0.12 17.10
CA TYR A 159 3.34 0.46 16.90
C TYR A 159 4.25 0.24 18.10
N SER A 160 5.55 0.14 17.79
CA SER A 160 6.62 0.08 18.79
C SER A 160 7.82 0.90 18.32
N GLU A 161 8.46 1.58 19.26
CA GLU A 161 9.70 2.35 19.03
C GLU A 161 10.97 1.52 19.27
N LEU A 162 10.82 0.24 19.60
CA LEU A 162 11.95 -0.68 19.73
C LEU A 162 12.70 -0.75 18.40
N ASN A 163 14.00 -0.44 18.45
CA ASN A 163 14.90 -0.49 17.32
C ASN A 163 15.88 -1.66 17.51
N ASP A 164 15.36 -2.88 17.33
CA ASP A 164 16.07 -4.15 17.54
C ASP A 164 16.33 -4.91 16.23
N VAL A 165 16.16 -4.24 15.10
CA VAL A 165 16.11 -4.86 13.77
C VAL A 165 17.36 -4.48 12.98
N ALA A 166 17.97 -5.45 12.30
CA ALA A 166 19.16 -5.22 11.48
C ALA A 166 18.81 -4.26 10.32
N GLU A 167 19.73 -3.35 9.98
CA GLU A 167 19.53 -2.36 8.91
C GLU A 167 19.09 -3.00 7.58
N GLU A 168 19.62 -4.19 7.28
CA GLU A 168 19.31 -4.97 6.07
C GLU A 168 17.82 -5.33 5.96
N SER A 169 17.10 -5.42 7.09
CA SER A 169 15.68 -5.80 7.14
C SER A 169 14.71 -4.63 7.26
N LEU A 170 15.21 -3.37 7.22
CA LEU A 170 14.37 -2.15 7.21
C LEU A 170 13.55 -1.99 5.92
N HIS A 171 13.87 -2.79 4.90
CA HIS A 171 13.17 -2.81 3.62
C HIS A 171 12.30 -4.06 3.45
N ASP A 172 12.11 -4.85 4.51
CA ASP A 172 11.37 -6.09 4.41
C ASP A 172 9.95 -5.95 5.01
N MET A 173 9.06 -6.84 4.59
CA MET A 173 7.73 -7.00 5.13
C MET A 173 7.38 -8.48 5.20
N THR A 174 6.70 -8.87 6.27
CA THR A 174 6.11 -10.21 6.38
C THR A 174 4.60 -10.08 6.45
N ILE A 175 3.91 -10.87 5.64
CA ILE A 175 2.45 -11.04 5.69
C ILE A 175 2.16 -12.49 6.07
N GLU A 176 1.22 -12.72 6.97
CA GLU A 176 0.74 -14.07 7.28
C GLU A 176 -0.75 -14.15 6.98
N LEU A 177 -1.16 -15.13 6.17
CA LEU A 177 -2.54 -15.40 5.80
C LEU A 177 -3.05 -16.62 6.58
N SER A 178 -4.30 -16.60 7.00
CA SER A 178 -4.91 -17.66 7.79
C SER A 178 -6.40 -17.82 7.50
N VAL A 179 -6.87 -19.07 7.49
CA VAL A 179 -8.32 -19.38 7.47
C VAL A 179 -8.95 -19.30 8.87
N HIS A 180 -8.17 -18.98 9.90
CA HIS A 180 -8.61 -18.73 11.28
C HIS A 180 -8.19 -17.34 11.73
N ASP A 181 -8.93 -16.78 12.67
CA ASP A 181 -8.63 -15.47 13.24
C ASP A 181 -7.38 -15.53 14.13
N PHE A 182 -6.66 -14.41 14.18
CA PHE A 182 -5.48 -14.23 15.01
C PHE A 182 -5.84 -13.75 16.41
N ASP A 183 -5.08 -14.20 17.40
CA ASP A 183 -5.15 -13.68 18.77
C ASP A 183 -4.42 -12.33 18.83
N ILE A 184 -5.20 -11.25 18.81
CA ILE A 184 -4.71 -9.87 18.83
C ILE A 184 -3.86 -9.61 20.09
N ALA A 185 -4.34 -10.04 21.26
CA ALA A 185 -3.67 -9.77 22.53
C ALA A 185 -2.33 -10.50 22.65
N LEU A 186 -2.23 -11.70 22.06
CA LEU A 186 -0.97 -12.43 21.99
C LEU A 186 0.04 -11.78 21.05
N LEU A 187 -0.40 -11.35 19.88
CA LEU A 187 0.50 -10.79 18.86
C LEU A 187 0.97 -9.37 19.18
N SER A 188 0.16 -8.58 19.88
CA SER A 188 0.45 -7.17 20.16
C SER A 188 1.23 -6.91 21.45
N GLN A 189 1.62 -7.93 22.23
CA GLN A 189 2.25 -7.77 23.55
C GLN A 189 3.48 -6.83 23.59
N GLN A 190 4.21 -6.74 22.48
CA GLN A 190 5.44 -5.93 22.36
C GLN A 190 5.21 -4.54 21.74
N TYR A 191 3.94 -4.16 21.53
CA TYR A 191 3.55 -2.93 20.85
C TYR A 191 2.74 -2.04 21.80
N PRO A 192 3.36 -1.00 22.40
CA PRO A 192 2.70 -0.16 23.40
C PRO A 192 1.64 0.78 22.83
N VAL A 193 1.67 1.09 21.54
CA VAL A 193 0.72 1.99 20.89
C VAL A 193 -0.26 1.16 20.07
N HIS A 194 -1.55 1.43 20.23
CA HIS A 194 -2.64 0.74 19.55
C HIS A 194 -3.58 1.78 18.93
N ILE A 195 -3.80 1.67 17.63
CA ILE A 195 -4.88 2.35 16.91
C ILE A 195 -5.94 1.29 16.60
N THR A 196 -7.15 1.53 17.07
CA THR A 196 -8.21 0.53 17.03
C THR A 196 -8.89 0.45 15.67
N SER A 197 -9.49 -0.70 15.36
CA SER A 197 -10.37 -0.80 14.18
C SER A 197 -11.54 0.19 14.23
N GLU A 198 -12.03 0.55 15.42
CA GLU A 198 -13.11 1.52 15.60
C GLU A 198 -12.68 2.94 15.22
N GLU A 199 -11.48 3.36 15.65
CA GLU A 199 -10.90 4.66 15.29
C GLU A 199 -10.73 4.81 13.77
N LEU A 200 -10.22 3.77 13.10
CA LEU A 200 -10.06 3.76 11.64
C LEU A 200 -11.42 3.81 10.93
N SER A 201 -12.40 3.03 11.41
CA SER A 201 -13.75 3.01 10.84
C SER A 201 -14.43 4.37 11.01
N GLN A 202 -14.26 5.02 12.16
CA GLN A 202 -14.80 6.35 12.42
C GLN A 202 -14.15 7.41 11.53
N SER A 203 -12.85 7.31 11.28
CA SER A 203 -12.13 8.16 10.33
C SER A 203 -12.70 8.00 8.91
N GLN A 204 -12.90 6.75 8.48
CA GLN A 204 -13.47 6.44 7.17
C GLN A 204 -14.89 6.99 7.01
N GLU A 205 -15.76 6.83 8.01
CA GLU A 205 -17.11 7.37 7.99
C GLU A 205 -17.11 8.90 7.92
N ASN A 206 -16.23 9.55 8.68
CA ASN A 206 -16.05 11.00 8.61
C ASN A 206 -15.62 11.44 7.21
N ALA A 207 -14.67 10.73 6.59
CA ALA A 207 -14.22 11.03 5.24
C ALA A 207 -15.36 10.89 4.20
N TRP A 208 -16.25 9.91 4.37
CA TRP A 208 -17.43 9.77 3.52
C TRP A 208 -18.45 10.90 3.69
N GLN A 209 -18.70 11.33 4.92
CA GLN A 209 -19.73 12.34 5.21
C GLN A 209 -19.26 13.77 4.96
N LYS A 210 -17.99 14.07 5.26
CA LYS A 210 -17.45 15.43 5.29
C LYS A 210 -16.45 15.71 4.16
N GLY A 211 -16.11 14.68 3.37
CA GLY A 211 -15.04 14.72 2.39
C GLY A 211 -13.68 14.34 3.00
N ILE A 212 -12.71 14.09 2.14
CA ILE A 212 -11.40 13.57 2.53
C ILE A 212 -10.48 14.73 2.88
N GLU A 213 -10.00 14.76 4.13
CA GLU A 213 -9.00 15.73 4.55
C GLU A 213 -7.63 15.36 3.99
N VAL A 214 -6.98 16.32 3.34
CA VAL A 214 -5.61 16.21 2.82
C VAL A 214 -4.86 17.49 3.18
N GLU A 215 -3.63 17.35 3.67
CA GLU A 215 -2.78 18.51 3.94
C GLU A 215 -2.49 19.30 2.66
N ASP A 216 -2.54 20.63 2.74
CA ASP A 216 -2.46 21.49 1.55
C ASP A 216 -1.13 21.29 0.79
N ALA A 217 -0.03 21.09 1.52
CA ALA A 217 1.29 20.81 0.93
C ALA A 217 1.33 19.47 0.20
N GLU A 218 0.74 18.43 0.78
CA GLU A 218 0.68 17.10 0.17
C GLU A 218 -0.24 17.10 -1.07
N TRP A 219 -1.36 17.81 -1.00
CA TRP A 219 -2.22 17.98 -2.16
C TRP A 219 -1.53 18.73 -3.29
N ALA A 220 -0.84 19.83 -2.98
CA ALA A 220 -0.09 20.60 -3.97
C ALA A 220 0.99 19.74 -4.67
N ALA A 221 1.76 18.96 -3.90
CA ALA A 221 2.77 18.05 -4.44
C ALA A 221 2.18 16.96 -5.34
N LEU A 222 1.02 16.41 -4.95
CA LEU A 222 0.29 15.44 -5.77
C LEU A 222 -0.16 16.09 -7.10
N LYS A 223 -0.71 17.30 -7.04
CA LYS A 223 -1.17 18.05 -8.23
C LYS A 223 -0.02 18.41 -9.16
N GLU A 224 1.14 18.78 -8.63
CA GLU A 224 2.35 19.03 -9.41
C GLU A 224 2.78 17.78 -10.17
N THR A 225 2.89 16.64 -9.48
CA THR A 225 3.23 15.34 -10.08
C THR A 225 2.23 14.95 -11.17
N ALA A 226 0.93 15.14 -10.92
CA ALA A 226 -0.12 14.86 -11.90
C ALA A 226 -0.09 15.81 -13.12
N THR A 227 0.45 17.03 -12.96
CA THR A 227 0.48 18.05 -14.03
C THR A 227 1.74 17.97 -14.87
N ALA A 228 2.87 17.49 -14.33
CA ALA A 228 4.13 17.30 -15.07
C ALA A 228 3.94 16.48 -16.37
N ILE A 229 2.92 15.63 -16.40
CA ILE A 229 2.50 14.78 -17.53
C ILE A 229 1.83 15.59 -18.65
N LEU A 230 1.10 16.64 -18.30
CA LEU A 230 0.32 17.45 -19.25
C LEU A 230 1.20 18.42 -20.06
N VAL A 231 2.43 18.69 -19.61
CA VAL A 231 3.27 19.78 -20.16
C VAL A 231 4.21 19.31 -21.29
N GLU A 232 4.41 18.00 -21.50
CA GLU A 232 5.11 17.49 -22.70
C GLU A 232 4.35 17.71 -24.02
N ASN A 233 3.10 18.21 -23.96
CA ASN A 233 2.28 18.52 -25.12
C ASN A 233 2.19 20.03 -25.47
N SER A 234 3.18 20.86 -25.13
CA SER A 234 3.02 22.32 -25.28
C SER A 234 3.65 23.01 -26.49
N GLU A 235 4.41 22.33 -27.37
CA GLU A 235 4.83 22.93 -28.66
C GLU A 235 4.51 22.07 -29.89
N GLN A 236 4.54 20.73 -29.82
CA GLN A 236 4.16 19.88 -30.96
C GLN A 236 2.64 19.74 -31.17
N SER A 237 1.82 19.79 -30.10
CA SER A 237 0.35 19.75 -30.23
C SER A 237 -0.25 21.06 -30.78
N LYS A 238 0.51 22.17 -30.82
CA LYS A 238 0.06 23.44 -31.44
C LYS A 238 0.25 23.46 -32.97
N MET A 239 1.07 22.57 -33.53
CA MET A 239 1.40 22.58 -34.97
C MET A 239 0.56 21.61 -35.82
N GLY A 240 -0.38 20.85 -35.22
CA GLY A 240 -1.07 19.75 -35.91
C GLY A 240 -2.60 19.85 -35.98
N ALA A 241 -3.23 20.86 -35.39
CA ALA A 241 -4.69 20.98 -35.35
C ALA A 241 -5.15 22.31 -35.97
N GLY A 242 -5.22 22.32 -37.30
CA GLY A 242 -5.95 23.33 -38.08
C GLY A 242 -5.08 24.30 -38.86
N GLU A 243 -4.56 23.87 -40.01
CA GLU A 243 -4.49 24.78 -41.16
C GLU A 243 -5.86 24.76 -41.84
N LEU A 244 -6.56 25.89 -41.74
CA LEU A 244 -7.59 26.29 -42.68
C LEU A 244 -6.89 27.13 -43.76
N VAL A 245 -7.17 26.76 -45.02
CA VAL A 245 -6.83 27.38 -46.31
C VAL A 245 -5.59 26.82 -47.01
#